data_AF-A0AA89THJ3-F1
#
_entry.id   AF-A0AA89THJ3-F1
#
_cell.length_a   1.000
_cell.length_b   1.000
_cell.length_c   1.000
_cell.angle_alpha   90.00
_cell.angle_beta   90.00
_cell.angle_gamma   90.00
#
_symmetry.space_group_name_H-M   'P 1'
#
loop_
_entity.id
_entity.type
_entity.pdbx_description
1 polymer ?
#
loop_
_entity_poly.entity_id
_entity_poly.type
_entity_poly.pdbx_seq_one_letter_code
_entity_poly.pdbx_strand_id
1 'polypeptide(L)'
;MPATSPAHPERRRRRTNRFAALAAGVVTVGALAAAGLPGSATAGEDHRKGGHWPGRYQDVQLLSFNDLHGNLEPPAGSSGRVTEHQHDGTTKTIDAGGVEYLATHLREARKGEKYSITAAGGDMVGASPLISGLFHDEPTIEALNKLDLDVTSVGNHEFDEGAKELARLQNGGCHPKDGCYTDQRFKGADFPYLAANVLDEKTKKPILKPYWVWKKNGVKVGFIGVTLEGTPDIVSAEGVKGLSFKDETETINKYAKVLQKQGVKSIVALIHEGGFPASTSYNYDCDSPGAGDGVSGPIVDIAKNVTPQVDALVTGHTHNAYVCSIADPAGKPRMVTSAASFGRLYTDTTLTYDRRTGDIARTAVKSANRVVTRDVPKAPDMTELISKWNTLAAPIGNKPIGYISGDIGNTGTESPLGDLIADAQLAHGKQLDPETDLALMNPGGIRAPLTYAAKAAEGDGVVTYAEGFTVQPFANTVNLQDFTGAQLIQVLKEQVSGPNAAAPKVLQVSSGLTYTLDLTKSGADRVVTDSIRLNGSAVDPAATYRVATNSFLAGGGDGFPTLGQGANDVVGSDDLTALEQYLTANSSATNPIAPPKADRITIVK
;
A
#
# COMPACT_ATOMS: atom_id res chain seq x y z
N MET A 1 22.52 58.52 -21.49
CA MET A 1 23.39 58.91 -22.63
C MET A 1 24.04 57.65 -23.19
N PRO A 2 24.39 57.62 -24.50
CA PRO A 2 24.02 56.44 -25.30
C PRO A 2 25.11 55.85 -26.22
N ALA A 3 24.77 54.71 -26.83
CA ALA A 3 25.05 54.23 -28.20
C ALA A 3 26.34 54.62 -28.96
N THR A 4 26.91 53.64 -29.68
CA THR A 4 27.28 53.81 -31.11
C THR A 4 27.50 52.47 -31.84
N SER A 5 26.68 52.20 -32.87
CA SER A 5 26.95 51.29 -34.01
C SER A 5 27.70 52.08 -35.13
N PRO A 6 27.95 51.64 -36.40
CA PRO A 6 27.49 50.47 -37.20
C PRO A 6 28.70 49.68 -37.85
N ALA A 7 28.69 48.92 -38.98
CA ALA A 7 27.74 48.76 -40.08
C ALA A 7 27.85 47.46 -40.95
N HIS A 8 26.78 47.26 -41.73
CA HIS A 8 26.53 46.60 -43.04
C HIS A 8 27.66 46.50 -44.13
N PRO A 9 27.41 45.87 -45.32
CA PRO A 9 26.67 44.61 -45.64
C PRO A 9 27.25 43.80 -46.85
N GLU A 10 26.72 42.59 -47.14
CA GLU A 10 26.44 42.08 -48.52
C GLU A 10 25.60 40.77 -48.43
N ARG A 11 24.43 40.51 -49.05
CA ARG A 11 23.86 40.62 -50.42
C ARG A 11 24.26 39.52 -51.44
N ARG A 12 23.41 38.47 -51.59
CA ARG A 12 23.11 37.89 -52.93
C ARG A 12 21.78 37.10 -53.06
N ARG A 13 20.85 37.69 -53.85
CA ARG A 13 19.81 37.12 -54.76
C ARG A 13 18.87 36.00 -54.24
N ARG A 14 17.54 36.24 -54.08
CA ARG A 14 16.43 36.38 -55.08
C ARG A 14 16.21 35.12 -55.95
N ARG A 15 15.08 34.39 -55.77
CA ARG A 15 13.71 34.56 -56.39
C ARG A 15 13.66 34.09 -57.86
N THR A 16 12.62 33.43 -58.41
CA THR A 16 11.29 32.93 -57.94
C THR A 16 10.69 32.04 -59.05
N ASN A 17 9.77 31.12 -58.73
CA ASN A 17 8.38 31.10 -59.25
C ASN A 17 7.60 29.83 -58.83
N ARG A 18 6.27 29.97 -58.67
CA ARG A 18 5.25 28.91 -58.55
C ARG A 18 4.28 29.05 -59.73
N PHE A 19 3.67 27.95 -60.19
CA PHE A 19 2.27 27.79 -60.65
C PHE A 19 2.09 26.27 -60.95
N ALA A 20 1.16 25.55 -60.30
CA ALA A 20 -0.24 25.27 -60.71
C ALA A 20 -0.34 24.41 -62.01
N ALA A 21 -1.25 23.44 -62.17
CA ALA A 21 -2.31 22.92 -61.28
C ALA A 21 -2.06 21.40 -61.01
N LEU A 22 -2.98 20.40 -60.99
CA LEU A 22 -4.44 20.26 -61.16
C LEU A 22 -4.87 18.94 -60.43
N ALA A 23 -6.17 18.58 -60.40
CA ALA A 23 -6.69 17.35 -59.79
C ALA A 23 -7.87 16.75 -60.60
N ALA A 24 -8.03 15.42 -60.57
CA ALA A 24 -9.27 14.70 -60.91
C ALA A 24 -9.25 13.24 -60.40
N GLY A 25 -10.34 12.79 -59.77
CA GLY A 25 -10.77 11.37 -59.73
C GLY A 25 -12.04 11.20 -60.58
N VAL A 26 -12.82 10.12 -60.57
CA VAL A 26 -12.88 8.87 -59.76
C VAL A 26 -13.70 7.82 -60.60
N VAL A 27 -13.92 6.58 -60.10
CA VAL A 27 -15.16 5.74 -60.30
C VAL A 27 -15.33 5.04 -61.70
N THR A 28 -15.76 3.77 -61.89
CA THR A 28 -16.12 2.59 -61.04
C THR A 28 -16.31 1.28 -61.85
N VAL A 29 -16.23 0.13 -61.15
CA VAL A 29 -17.08 -1.11 -61.25
C VAL A 29 -17.10 -1.98 -62.53
N GLY A 30 -16.94 -3.29 -62.32
CA GLY A 30 -17.39 -4.37 -63.20
C GLY A 30 -17.14 -5.74 -62.54
N ALA A 31 -18.20 -6.46 -62.14
CA ALA A 31 -18.12 -7.77 -61.48
C ALA A 31 -18.77 -8.87 -62.32
N LEU A 32 -18.32 -10.12 -62.17
CA LEU A 32 -19.13 -11.33 -62.41
C LEU A 32 -18.46 -12.57 -61.79
N ALA A 33 -19.27 -13.56 -61.43
CA ALA A 33 -18.92 -14.64 -60.50
C ALA A 33 -18.90 -16.04 -61.15
N ALA A 34 -18.28 -16.99 -60.47
CA ALA A 34 -18.54 -18.42 -60.63
C ALA A 34 -18.46 -19.12 -59.27
N ALA A 35 -19.52 -19.85 -58.90
CA ALA A 35 -19.61 -20.56 -57.63
C ALA A 35 -19.16 -22.03 -57.76
N GLY A 36 -18.59 -22.59 -56.68
CA GLY A 36 -18.22 -24.01 -56.57
C GLY A 36 -18.43 -24.49 -55.13
N LEU A 37 -19.13 -25.62 -54.98
CA LEU A 37 -19.62 -26.16 -53.70
C LEU A 37 -18.54 -26.87 -52.87
N PRO A 38 -18.77 -27.12 -51.55
CA PRO A 38 -17.76 -27.70 -50.67
C PRO A 38 -17.47 -29.17 -51.00
N GLY A 39 -16.21 -29.46 -51.31
CA GLY A 39 -15.72 -30.83 -51.53
C GLY A 39 -15.37 -31.53 -50.23
N SER A 40 -16.25 -32.40 -49.75
CA SER A 40 -16.00 -33.31 -48.64
C SER A 40 -14.90 -34.33 -49.00
N ALA A 41 -13.64 -34.01 -48.72
CA ALA A 41 -12.55 -34.96 -48.80
C ALA A 41 -12.46 -35.75 -47.49
N THR A 42 -13.02 -36.96 -47.48
CA THR A 42 -12.82 -37.95 -46.42
C THR A 42 -11.35 -38.33 -46.34
N ALA A 43 -10.59 -37.70 -45.43
CA ALA A 43 -9.29 -38.20 -45.04
C ALA A 43 -9.50 -39.57 -44.36
N GLY A 44 -8.92 -40.62 -44.94
CA GLY A 44 -9.04 -41.98 -44.41
C GLY A 44 -8.47 -42.09 -43.00
N GLU A 45 -9.07 -42.99 -42.21
CA GLU A 45 -8.65 -43.30 -40.84
C GLU A 45 -7.26 -43.99 -40.82
N ASP A 46 -6.18 -43.21 -40.89
CA ASP A 46 -4.86 -43.70 -40.50
C ASP A 46 -4.77 -43.68 -38.98
N HIS A 47 -5.22 -44.76 -38.33
CA HIS A 47 -5.22 -44.97 -36.87
C HIS A 47 -3.80 -45.07 -36.28
N ARG A 48 -3.02 -44.00 -36.39
CA ARG A 48 -1.82 -43.80 -35.58
C ARG A 48 -2.27 -43.35 -34.20
N LYS A 49 -2.01 -44.19 -33.19
CA LYS A 49 -2.04 -43.79 -31.77
C LYS A 49 -0.89 -42.82 -31.48
N GLY A 50 -0.97 -41.61 -32.04
CA GLY A 50 -0.14 -40.49 -31.62
C GLY A 50 -0.54 -40.09 -30.22
N GLY A 51 0.28 -40.42 -29.22
CA GLY A 51 0.06 -39.92 -27.87
C GLY A 51 0.03 -38.38 -27.89
N HIS A 52 -1.02 -37.80 -27.32
CA HIS A 52 -1.08 -36.35 -27.09
C HIS A 52 -0.03 -35.97 -26.03
N TRP A 53 1.20 -35.79 -26.48
CA TRP A 53 2.22 -35.08 -25.71
C TRP A 53 1.73 -33.64 -25.50
N PRO A 54 1.69 -33.13 -24.26
CA PRO A 54 1.32 -31.74 -24.03
C PRO A 54 2.29 -30.81 -24.76
N GLY A 55 1.77 -29.68 -25.25
CA GLY A 55 2.57 -28.67 -25.93
C GLY A 55 3.77 -28.22 -25.10
N ARG A 56 4.87 -27.85 -25.76
CA ARG A 56 6.15 -27.49 -25.10
C ARG A 56 5.96 -26.43 -24.03
N TYR A 57 5.22 -25.37 -24.36
CA TYR A 57 4.92 -24.30 -23.43
C TYR A 57 3.57 -24.53 -22.77
N GLN A 58 3.47 -24.15 -21.50
CA GLN A 58 2.26 -24.11 -20.71
C GLN A 58 2.20 -22.75 -20.03
N ASP A 59 1.19 -21.95 -20.34
CA ASP A 59 0.94 -20.74 -19.57
C ASP A 59 0.38 -21.12 -18.19
N VAL A 60 0.87 -20.41 -17.17
CA VAL A 60 0.44 -20.48 -15.78
C VAL A 60 0.04 -19.07 -15.37
N GLN A 61 -1.23 -18.87 -15.04
CA GLN A 61 -1.70 -17.61 -14.49
C GLN A 61 -1.25 -17.50 -13.03
N LEU A 62 -0.59 -16.40 -12.70
CA LEU A 62 -0.30 -15.96 -11.35
C LEU A 62 -1.09 -14.67 -11.12
N LEU A 63 -2.19 -14.80 -10.39
CA LEU A 63 -2.88 -13.66 -9.81
C LEU A 63 -2.16 -13.27 -8.52
N SER A 64 -1.89 -11.98 -8.29
CA SER A 64 -1.19 -11.57 -7.08
C SER A 64 -1.59 -10.21 -6.56
N PHE A 65 -1.47 -10.03 -5.25
CA PHE A 65 -1.75 -8.78 -4.54
C PHE A 65 -0.93 -8.71 -3.24
N ASN A 66 -1.00 -7.58 -2.54
CA ASN A 66 -0.14 -7.26 -1.41
C ASN A 66 -0.85 -6.19 -0.57
N ASP A 67 -0.42 -6.03 0.70
CA ASP A 67 -0.84 -4.93 1.57
C ASP A 67 -2.38 -4.82 1.68
N LEU A 68 -3.06 -5.94 1.91
CA LEU A 68 -4.51 -5.96 2.10
C LEU A 68 -4.91 -5.28 3.43
N HIS A 69 -4.09 -5.41 4.48
CA HIS A 69 -4.35 -4.90 5.83
C HIS A 69 -5.79 -5.14 6.28
N GLY A 70 -6.28 -6.38 6.16
CA GLY A 70 -7.64 -6.74 6.53
C GLY A 70 -8.78 -5.88 5.95
N ASN A 71 -8.59 -5.19 4.82
CA ASN A 71 -9.61 -4.34 4.20
C ASN A 71 -10.70 -5.18 3.53
N LEU A 72 -11.59 -5.75 4.35
CA LEU A 72 -12.75 -6.52 3.92
C LEU A 72 -13.78 -5.64 3.20
N GLU A 73 -14.15 -4.52 3.82
CA GLU A 73 -15.10 -3.58 3.27
C GLU A 73 -14.44 -2.66 2.23
N PRO A 74 -15.19 -2.10 1.26
CA PRO A 74 -14.65 -1.18 0.27
C PRO A 74 -14.04 0.07 0.95
N PRO A 75 -12.72 0.34 0.83
CA PRO A 75 -12.10 1.40 1.61
C PRO A 75 -12.65 2.79 1.27
N ALA A 76 -12.56 3.73 2.20
CA ALA A 76 -13.05 5.11 2.03
C ALA A 76 -11.99 6.06 1.45
N GLY A 77 -12.43 7.24 0.99
CA GLY A 77 -11.56 8.35 0.62
C GLY A 77 -10.52 8.01 -0.47
N SER A 78 -9.27 8.43 -0.26
CA SER A 78 -8.14 8.12 -1.16
C SER A 78 -7.69 6.65 -1.07
N SER A 79 -7.86 5.99 0.08
CA SER A 79 -7.65 4.53 0.21
C SER A 79 -8.63 3.72 -0.62
N GLY A 80 -9.79 4.28 -0.99
CA GLY A 80 -10.82 3.64 -1.82
C GLY A 80 -10.64 3.84 -3.32
N ARG A 81 -9.54 4.45 -3.77
CA ARG A 81 -9.37 4.94 -5.15
C ARG A 81 -8.04 4.55 -5.76
N VAL A 82 -8.03 4.48 -7.09
CA VAL A 82 -6.81 4.38 -7.92
C VAL A 82 -6.84 5.41 -9.05
N THR A 83 -5.66 5.79 -9.53
CA THR A 83 -5.48 6.72 -10.65
C THR A 83 -5.06 5.95 -11.90
N GLU A 84 -5.72 6.22 -13.02
CA GLU A 84 -5.48 5.63 -14.34
C GLU A 84 -4.92 6.71 -15.27
N HIS A 85 -3.72 6.51 -15.81
CA HIS A 85 -3.15 7.36 -16.85
C HIS A 85 -3.80 7.05 -18.20
N GLN A 86 -4.32 8.08 -18.88
CA GLN A 86 -5.02 7.96 -20.16
C GLN A 86 -4.05 8.17 -21.34
N HIS A 87 -4.43 7.70 -22.53
CA HIS A 87 -3.59 7.84 -23.73
C HIS A 87 -3.42 9.30 -24.21
N ASP A 88 -4.33 10.21 -23.81
CA ASP A 88 -4.25 11.64 -24.10
C ASP A 88 -3.39 12.44 -23.09
N GLY A 89 -2.77 11.76 -22.12
CA GLY A 89 -1.96 12.37 -21.07
C GLY A 89 -2.76 12.89 -19.87
N THR A 90 -4.09 12.70 -19.85
CA THR A 90 -4.91 12.99 -18.67
C THR A 90 -4.90 11.84 -17.66
N THR A 91 -5.49 12.07 -16.48
CA THR A 91 -5.67 11.03 -15.45
C THR A 91 -7.13 10.89 -15.05
N LYS A 92 -7.59 9.66 -14.85
CA LYS A 92 -8.93 9.33 -14.37
C LYS A 92 -8.85 8.68 -12.99
N THR A 93 -9.75 9.06 -12.08
CA THR A 93 -9.90 8.41 -10.78
C THR A 93 -10.98 7.33 -10.84
N ILE A 94 -10.72 6.17 -10.25
CA ILE A 94 -11.63 5.02 -10.21
C ILE A 94 -11.79 4.57 -8.76
N ASP A 95 -13.03 4.42 -8.27
CA ASP A 95 -13.31 3.81 -6.96
C ASP A 95 -13.09 2.28 -7.04
N ALA A 96 -12.30 1.74 -6.13
CA ALA A 96 -11.77 0.37 -6.20
C ALA A 96 -11.62 -0.29 -4.81
N GLY A 97 -11.56 -1.62 -4.78
CA GLY A 97 -11.30 -2.42 -3.57
C GLY A 97 -12.54 -2.81 -2.75
N GLY A 98 -12.30 -3.61 -1.71
CA GLY A 98 -13.28 -4.38 -0.94
C GLY A 98 -13.34 -5.84 -1.40
N VAL A 99 -13.30 -6.81 -0.46
CA VAL A 99 -13.10 -8.23 -0.80
C VAL A 99 -14.26 -8.85 -1.56
N GLU A 100 -15.48 -8.31 -1.42
CA GLU A 100 -16.64 -8.72 -2.21
C GLU A 100 -16.41 -8.52 -3.72
N TYR A 101 -15.72 -7.45 -4.10
CA TYR A 101 -15.37 -7.15 -5.48
C TYR A 101 -14.11 -7.89 -5.90
N LEU A 102 -13.08 -7.96 -5.03
CA LEU A 102 -11.86 -8.73 -5.29
C LEU A 102 -12.18 -10.21 -5.57
N ALA A 103 -13.10 -10.80 -4.81
CA ALA A 103 -13.61 -12.15 -5.02
C ALA A 103 -14.23 -12.32 -6.41
N THR A 104 -15.12 -11.42 -6.83
CA THR A 104 -15.73 -11.46 -8.16
C THR A 104 -14.67 -11.33 -9.26
N HIS A 105 -13.74 -10.39 -9.14
CA HIS A 105 -12.68 -10.16 -10.13
C HIS A 105 -11.71 -11.34 -10.24
N LEU A 106 -11.22 -11.90 -9.12
CA LEU A 106 -10.33 -13.07 -9.13
C LEU A 106 -11.05 -14.31 -9.68
N ARG A 107 -12.31 -14.52 -9.31
CA ARG A 107 -13.13 -15.65 -9.82
C ARG A 107 -13.41 -15.52 -11.31
N GLU A 108 -13.59 -14.29 -11.84
CA GLU A 108 -13.69 -14.04 -13.28
C GLU A 108 -12.35 -14.33 -13.98
N ALA A 109 -11.24 -13.79 -13.46
CA ALA A 109 -9.91 -13.97 -14.03
C ALA A 109 -9.47 -15.45 -14.12
N ARG A 110 -9.94 -16.30 -13.19
CA ARG A 110 -9.71 -17.75 -13.20
C ARG A 110 -10.55 -18.54 -14.22
N LYS A 111 -11.57 -17.95 -14.85
CA LYS A 111 -12.48 -18.70 -15.74
C LYS A 111 -11.76 -19.21 -16.99
N GLY A 112 -11.79 -20.52 -17.17
CA GLY A 112 -11.09 -21.21 -18.27
C GLY A 112 -9.63 -21.55 -17.95
N GLU A 113 -9.03 -20.93 -16.92
CA GLU A 113 -7.62 -21.09 -16.59
C GLU A 113 -7.33 -22.38 -15.83
N LYS A 114 -6.84 -23.38 -16.55
CA LYS A 114 -6.50 -24.70 -16.00
C LYS A 114 -5.30 -24.65 -15.05
N TYR A 115 -4.44 -23.63 -15.18
CA TYR A 115 -3.20 -23.46 -14.42
C TYR A 115 -3.15 -22.07 -13.79
N SER A 116 -4.15 -21.75 -12.96
CA SER A 116 -4.13 -20.55 -12.11
C SER A 116 -3.57 -20.84 -10.72
N ILE A 117 -2.90 -19.84 -10.14
CA ILE A 117 -2.38 -19.74 -8.77
C ILE A 117 -2.69 -18.32 -8.30
N THR A 118 -3.04 -18.15 -7.02
CA THR A 118 -3.14 -16.82 -6.39
C THR A 118 -2.13 -16.70 -5.27
N ALA A 119 -1.24 -15.72 -5.33
CA ALA A 119 -0.18 -15.51 -4.33
C ALA A 119 -0.20 -14.09 -3.77
N ALA A 120 0.32 -13.87 -2.57
CA ALA A 120 0.41 -12.52 -2.02
C ALA A 120 1.80 -12.14 -1.45
N GLY A 121 2.03 -10.82 -1.40
CA GLY A 121 3.29 -10.18 -1.02
C GLY A 121 3.41 -9.79 0.47
N GLY A 122 2.61 -10.37 1.37
CA GLY A 122 2.58 -9.98 2.79
C GLY A 122 1.71 -8.77 3.10
N ASP A 123 1.60 -8.46 4.40
CA ASP A 123 0.64 -7.52 5.00
C ASP A 123 -0.79 -7.80 4.56
N MET A 124 -1.17 -9.07 4.69
CA MET A 124 -2.55 -9.50 4.50
C MET A 124 -3.43 -9.08 5.68
N VAL A 125 -2.83 -9.06 6.87
CA VAL A 125 -3.40 -8.73 8.20
C VAL A 125 -2.63 -7.58 8.84
N GLY A 126 -3.06 -7.11 10.01
CA GLY A 126 -2.42 -6.02 10.76
C GLY A 126 -2.57 -4.64 10.10
N ALA A 127 -2.41 -3.58 10.90
CA ALA A 127 -2.90 -2.22 10.60
C ALA A 127 -4.35 -2.19 10.03
N SER A 128 -5.18 -3.13 10.47
CA SER A 128 -6.44 -3.50 9.83
C SER A 128 -7.64 -2.64 10.28
N PRO A 129 -8.64 -2.36 9.40
CA PRO A 129 -9.92 -1.78 9.79
C PRO A 129 -10.62 -2.54 10.92
N LEU A 130 -11.50 -1.86 11.67
CA LEU A 130 -12.14 -2.38 12.89
C LEU A 130 -12.74 -3.78 12.70
N ILE A 131 -13.46 -4.03 11.61
CA ILE A 131 -14.10 -5.33 11.32
C ILE A 131 -13.13 -6.51 11.36
N SER A 132 -11.83 -6.26 11.15
CA SER A 132 -10.78 -7.26 11.10
C SER A 132 -9.87 -7.20 12.33
N GLY A 133 -9.38 -6.00 12.69
CA GLY A 133 -8.50 -5.80 13.85
C GLY A 133 -9.15 -6.14 15.20
N LEU A 134 -10.47 -5.90 15.35
CA LEU A 134 -11.23 -6.23 16.56
C LEU A 134 -11.26 -7.74 16.89
N PHE A 135 -10.97 -8.59 15.90
CA PHE A 135 -11.03 -10.04 16.03
C PHE A 135 -9.69 -10.71 15.71
N HIS A 136 -8.57 -9.97 15.90
CA HIS A 136 -7.21 -10.44 15.60
C HIS A 136 -7.12 -11.07 14.20
N ASP A 137 -7.67 -10.38 13.20
CA ASP A 137 -7.70 -10.76 11.77
C ASP A 137 -8.27 -12.16 11.43
N GLU A 138 -8.96 -12.85 12.34
CA GLU A 138 -9.76 -14.04 12.01
C GLU A 138 -10.71 -13.83 10.79
N PRO A 139 -11.41 -12.67 10.65
CA PRO A 139 -12.28 -12.38 9.52
C PRO A 139 -11.51 -12.28 8.20
N THR A 140 -10.30 -11.70 8.26
CA THR A 140 -9.39 -11.54 7.13
C THR A 140 -8.91 -12.90 6.63
N ILE A 141 -8.49 -13.78 7.54
CA ILE A 141 -8.08 -15.15 7.16
C ILE A 141 -9.28 -15.96 6.63
N GLU A 142 -10.47 -15.86 7.23
CA GLU A 142 -11.69 -16.49 6.67
C GLU A 142 -11.99 -16.00 5.24
N ALA A 143 -11.79 -14.71 4.95
CA ALA A 143 -11.98 -14.15 3.62
C ALA A 143 -10.90 -14.62 2.63
N LEU A 144 -9.62 -14.65 3.03
CA LEU A 144 -8.50 -15.09 2.18
C LEU A 144 -8.62 -16.56 1.79
N ASN A 145 -9.04 -17.43 2.70
CA ASN A 145 -9.38 -18.83 2.40
C ASN A 145 -10.49 -18.90 1.32
N LYS A 146 -11.58 -18.10 1.47
CA LYS A 146 -12.69 -18.01 0.50
C LYS A 146 -12.33 -17.32 -0.83
N LEU A 147 -11.21 -16.59 -0.87
CA LEU A 147 -10.64 -16.01 -2.10
C LEU A 147 -9.82 -17.03 -2.90
N ASP A 148 -9.62 -18.26 -2.40
CA ASP A 148 -8.65 -19.23 -2.92
C ASP A 148 -7.22 -18.62 -3.01
N LEU A 149 -6.72 -18.00 -1.94
CA LEU A 149 -5.29 -17.67 -1.85
C LEU A 149 -4.50 -18.98 -1.72
N ASP A 150 -3.47 -19.20 -2.55
CA ASP A 150 -2.66 -20.42 -2.52
C ASP A 150 -1.43 -20.31 -1.60
N VAL A 151 -0.86 -19.10 -1.43
CA VAL A 151 0.40 -18.84 -0.70
C VAL A 151 0.62 -17.34 -0.47
N THR A 152 1.28 -16.94 0.62
CA THR A 152 1.75 -15.56 0.80
C THR A 152 3.12 -15.51 1.48
N SER A 153 3.92 -14.47 1.23
CA SER A 153 4.96 -14.08 2.20
C SER A 153 4.33 -13.52 3.47
N VAL A 154 5.12 -13.48 4.53
CA VAL A 154 4.86 -12.69 5.74
C VAL A 154 5.45 -11.29 5.53
N GLY A 155 4.67 -10.26 5.79
CA GLY A 155 5.08 -8.86 5.87
C GLY A 155 5.36 -8.41 7.30
N ASN A 156 5.51 -7.10 7.51
CA ASN A 156 5.79 -6.56 8.84
C ASN A 156 4.55 -6.59 9.75
N HIS A 157 3.36 -6.25 9.24
CA HIS A 157 2.14 -6.14 10.04
C HIS A 157 1.57 -7.50 10.49
N GLU A 158 1.99 -8.61 9.85
CA GLU A 158 1.85 -9.95 10.41
C GLU A 158 2.54 -10.15 11.79
N PHE A 159 3.42 -9.23 12.23
CA PHE A 159 4.09 -9.23 13.53
C PHE A 159 3.55 -8.21 14.55
N ASP A 160 2.45 -7.49 14.25
CA ASP A 160 1.86 -6.50 15.18
C ASP A 160 1.59 -7.10 16.57
N GLU A 161 1.05 -8.32 16.61
CA GLU A 161 0.81 -9.12 17.82
C GLU A 161 1.84 -10.24 18.04
N GLY A 162 2.87 -10.25 17.20
CA GLY A 162 4.07 -11.09 17.28
C GLY A 162 3.92 -12.54 16.81
N ALA A 163 5.06 -13.24 16.78
CA ALA A 163 5.18 -14.56 16.14
C ALA A 163 4.26 -15.66 16.68
N LYS A 164 3.74 -15.52 17.91
CA LYS A 164 2.74 -16.46 18.45
C LYS A 164 1.37 -16.27 17.81
N GLU A 165 0.99 -15.02 17.55
CA GLU A 165 -0.29 -14.70 16.92
C GLU A 165 -0.24 -15.00 15.42
N LEU A 166 0.86 -14.68 14.73
CA LEU A 166 1.13 -15.19 13.38
C LEU A 166 1.02 -16.73 13.28
N ALA A 167 1.53 -17.46 14.29
CA ALA A 167 1.35 -18.91 14.36
C ALA A 167 -0.11 -19.33 14.61
N ARG A 168 -0.93 -18.53 15.30
CA ARG A 168 -2.38 -18.77 15.45
C ARG A 168 -3.13 -18.48 14.14
N LEU A 169 -2.82 -17.37 13.45
CA LEU A 169 -3.34 -17.06 12.12
C LEU A 169 -3.07 -18.20 11.12
N GLN A 170 -1.87 -18.80 11.16
CA GLN A 170 -1.55 -19.95 10.32
C GLN A 170 -2.27 -21.25 10.75
N ASN A 171 -2.36 -21.58 12.04
CA ASN A 171 -2.75 -22.92 12.51
C ASN A 171 -4.15 -23.02 13.14
N GLY A 172 -4.82 -21.89 13.35
CA GLY A 172 -6.10 -21.80 14.03
C GLY A 172 -6.02 -21.90 15.55
N GLY A 173 -7.19 -21.78 16.18
CA GLY A 173 -7.38 -21.75 17.63
C GLY A 173 -7.87 -20.39 18.15
N CYS A 174 -8.46 -20.43 19.34
CA CYS A 174 -8.90 -19.24 20.08
C CYS A 174 -7.71 -18.33 20.41
N HIS A 175 -7.91 -17.01 20.42
CA HIS A 175 -6.93 -16.05 20.90
C HIS A 175 -6.65 -16.28 22.41
N PRO A 176 -5.39 -16.29 22.88
CA PRO A 176 -5.04 -16.61 24.27
C PRO A 176 -5.63 -15.70 25.35
N LYS A 177 -6.03 -14.46 25.03
CA LYS A 177 -6.68 -13.55 25.99
C LYS A 177 -8.21 -13.57 25.84
N ASP A 178 -8.68 -13.43 24.61
CA ASP A 178 -10.08 -13.11 24.31
C ASP A 178 -10.94 -14.35 24.04
N GLY A 179 -10.31 -15.52 23.86
CA GLY A 179 -11.00 -16.76 23.56
C GLY A 179 -11.35 -16.88 22.08
N CYS A 180 -12.50 -17.49 21.79
CA CYS A 180 -13.01 -17.65 20.43
C CYS A 180 -14.22 -16.72 20.26
N TYR A 181 -14.25 -15.95 19.17
CA TYR A 181 -15.32 -14.99 18.89
C TYR A 181 -16.62 -15.63 18.37
N THR A 182 -16.61 -16.94 18.11
CA THR A 182 -17.79 -17.72 17.73
C THR A 182 -17.79 -19.06 18.45
N ASP A 183 -18.93 -19.78 18.42
CA ASP A 183 -19.04 -21.16 18.91
C ASP A 183 -18.08 -22.16 18.20
N GLN A 184 -17.50 -21.77 17.06
CA GLN A 184 -16.51 -22.55 16.34
C GLN A 184 -15.10 -22.03 16.62
N ARG A 185 -14.16 -22.97 16.78
CA ARG A 185 -12.74 -22.63 16.79
C ARG A 185 -12.33 -22.12 15.43
N PHE A 186 -11.70 -20.95 15.40
CA PHE A 186 -10.99 -20.43 14.24
C PHE A 186 -10.05 -21.48 13.65
N LYS A 187 -10.07 -21.63 12.32
CA LYS A 187 -9.40 -22.72 11.60
C LYS A 187 -7.97 -22.38 11.16
N GLY A 188 -7.61 -21.11 11.15
CA GLY A 188 -6.37 -20.64 10.53
C GLY A 188 -6.45 -20.57 9.00
N ALA A 189 -5.34 -20.14 8.40
CA ALA A 189 -5.15 -20.10 6.96
C ALA A 189 -5.05 -21.52 6.38
N ASP A 190 -5.79 -21.79 5.30
CA ASP A 190 -5.61 -23.04 4.52
C ASP A 190 -4.45 -22.95 3.52
N PHE A 191 -3.92 -21.74 3.32
CA PHE A 191 -2.66 -21.44 2.63
C PHE A 191 -1.45 -21.35 3.59
N PRO A 192 -0.22 -21.58 3.10
CA PRO A 192 1.00 -21.36 3.86
C PRO A 192 1.44 -19.89 3.82
N TYR A 193 1.65 -19.31 5.00
CA TYR A 193 2.53 -18.16 5.18
C TYR A 193 4.00 -18.58 5.06
N LEU A 194 4.79 -17.77 4.37
CA LEU A 194 6.21 -18.02 4.11
C LEU A 194 7.10 -16.92 4.69
N ALA A 195 8.06 -17.31 5.53
CA ALA A 195 9.02 -16.39 6.18
C ALA A 195 10.42 -17.03 6.20
N ALA A 196 11.14 -16.91 5.08
CA ALA A 196 12.43 -17.58 4.90
C ALA A 196 13.60 -16.93 5.64
N ASN A 197 13.53 -15.62 5.85
CA ASN A 197 14.57 -14.80 6.47
C ASN A 197 14.29 -14.47 7.95
N VAL A 198 13.05 -14.67 8.42
CA VAL A 198 12.70 -14.48 9.84
C VAL A 198 13.06 -15.73 10.64
N LEU A 199 14.15 -15.66 11.39
CA LEU A 199 14.70 -16.77 12.18
C LEU A 199 14.40 -16.60 13.67
N ASP A 200 14.02 -17.68 14.36
CA ASP A 200 14.07 -17.71 15.82
C ASP A 200 15.54 -17.62 16.27
N GLU A 201 15.84 -16.70 17.19
CA GLU A 201 17.22 -16.39 17.57
C GLU A 201 17.94 -17.52 18.29
N LYS A 202 17.23 -18.45 18.91
CA LYS A 202 17.83 -19.55 19.70
C LYS A 202 18.19 -20.74 18.82
N THR A 203 17.31 -21.07 17.89
CA THR A 203 17.43 -22.21 16.98
C THR A 203 18.11 -21.86 15.66
N LYS A 204 18.15 -20.56 15.31
CA LYS A 204 18.62 -20.01 14.02
C LYS A 204 17.92 -20.65 12.80
N LYS A 205 16.65 -21.04 12.98
CA LYS A 205 15.80 -21.63 11.93
C LYS A 205 14.65 -20.69 11.58
N PRO A 206 14.16 -20.71 10.33
CA PRO A 206 12.92 -20.02 9.95
C PRO A 206 11.76 -20.39 10.87
N ILE A 207 10.98 -19.39 11.29
CA ILE A 207 9.80 -19.61 12.16
C ILE A 207 8.63 -20.28 11.42
N LEU A 208 8.57 -20.10 10.10
CA LEU A 208 7.60 -20.71 9.19
C LEU A 208 8.32 -21.41 8.03
N LYS A 209 7.56 -21.94 7.07
CA LYS A 209 8.17 -22.55 5.87
C LYS A 209 8.90 -21.47 5.08
N PRO A 210 10.16 -21.70 4.63
CA PRO A 210 10.88 -20.72 3.81
C PRO A 210 10.41 -20.70 2.35
N TYR A 211 9.83 -21.79 1.88
CA TYR A 211 9.30 -21.90 0.52
C TYR A 211 8.16 -22.91 0.43
N TRP A 212 7.38 -22.80 -0.64
CA TRP A 212 6.35 -23.75 -1.04
C TRP A 212 6.54 -24.12 -2.51
N VAL A 213 5.95 -25.24 -2.96
CA VAL A 213 6.06 -25.70 -4.35
C VAL A 213 4.69 -26.13 -4.85
N TRP A 214 4.08 -25.29 -5.67
CA TRP A 214 2.88 -25.63 -6.41
C TRP A 214 3.18 -26.69 -7.47
N LYS A 215 2.26 -27.64 -7.65
CA LYS A 215 2.40 -28.76 -8.60
C LYS A 215 1.06 -29.06 -9.27
N LYS A 216 1.00 -28.99 -10.59
CA LYS A 216 -0.21 -29.31 -11.37
C LYS A 216 0.17 -29.96 -12.70
N ASN A 217 -0.30 -31.18 -12.98
CA ASN A 217 -0.12 -31.88 -14.26
C ASN A 217 1.33 -31.82 -14.82
N GLY A 218 2.33 -32.08 -13.97
CA GLY A 218 3.76 -32.05 -14.31
C GLY A 218 4.43 -30.68 -14.32
N VAL A 219 3.68 -29.59 -14.22
CA VAL A 219 4.22 -28.23 -13.96
C VAL A 219 4.58 -28.13 -12.47
N LYS A 220 5.71 -27.45 -12.17
CA LYS A 220 6.13 -27.11 -10.80
C LYS A 220 6.55 -25.64 -10.76
N VAL A 221 6.05 -24.88 -9.79
CA VAL A 221 6.50 -23.51 -9.51
C VAL A 221 6.85 -23.42 -8.03
N GLY A 222 8.06 -22.99 -7.72
CA GLY A 222 8.51 -22.72 -6.36
C GLY A 222 8.22 -21.28 -5.96
N PHE A 223 7.75 -21.07 -4.73
CA PHE A 223 7.52 -19.75 -4.14
C PHE A 223 8.41 -19.63 -2.91
N ILE A 224 9.25 -18.59 -2.84
CA ILE A 224 10.08 -18.26 -1.67
C ILE A 224 9.47 -17.00 -1.05
N GLY A 225 9.13 -17.02 0.24
CA GLY A 225 8.62 -15.83 0.93
C GLY A 225 9.68 -15.20 1.82
N VAL A 226 9.86 -13.88 1.73
CA VAL A 226 10.71 -13.09 2.64
C VAL A 226 9.97 -11.85 3.12
N THR A 227 10.27 -11.46 4.35
CA THR A 227 9.77 -10.27 5.03
C THR A 227 10.82 -9.15 4.94
N LEU A 228 10.43 -7.89 5.04
CA LEU A 228 11.34 -6.75 5.19
C LEU A 228 12.41 -6.99 6.28
N GLU A 229 13.71 -6.80 5.98
CA GLU A 229 14.78 -6.90 6.98
C GLU A 229 14.61 -5.85 8.10
N GLY A 230 14.19 -4.64 7.74
CA GLY A 230 13.87 -3.53 8.64
C GLY A 230 12.57 -3.65 9.45
N THR A 231 11.89 -4.81 9.45
CA THR A 231 10.66 -5.03 10.27
C THR A 231 10.80 -4.59 11.75
N PRO A 232 11.94 -4.80 12.45
CA PRO A 232 12.10 -4.34 13.83
C PRO A 232 12.00 -2.83 14.05
N ASP A 233 12.15 -2.02 12.99
CA ASP A 233 12.02 -0.56 13.04
C ASP A 233 10.59 -0.08 12.68
N ILE A 234 9.71 -1.00 12.24
CA ILE A 234 8.33 -0.73 11.80
C ILE A 234 7.29 -1.15 12.84
N VAL A 235 7.49 -2.28 13.53
CA VAL A 235 6.54 -2.84 14.49
C VAL A 235 7.07 -2.86 15.93
N SER A 236 6.20 -3.15 16.89
CA SER A 236 6.57 -3.14 18.31
C SER A 236 7.70 -4.12 18.64
N ALA A 237 8.62 -3.69 19.51
CA ALA A 237 9.76 -4.51 19.96
C ALA A 237 9.35 -5.82 20.66
N GLU A 238 8.14 -5.91 21.23
CA GLU A 238 7.60 -7.15 21.79
C GLU A 238 7.14 -8.12 20.68
N GLY A 239 6.58 -7.61 19.58
CA GLY A 239 6.12 -8.42 18.44
C GLY A 239 7.25 -9.20 17.75
N VAL A 240 8.42 -8.55 17.59
CA VAL A 240 9.63 -9.12 16.97
C VAL A 240 10.59 -9.80 17.97
N LYS A 241 10.24 -9.86 19.24
CA LYS A 241 11.13 -10.29 20.32
C LYS A 241 11.65 -11.72 20.17
N GLY A 242 12.96 -11.88 20.14
CA GLY A 242 13.61 -13.18 19.96
C GLY A 242 13.61 -13.68 18.51
N LEU A 243 13.28 -12.81 17.55
CA LEU A 243 13.42 -13.04 16.13
C LEU A 243 14.64 -12.27 15.59
N SER A 244 15.28 -12.80 14.56
CA SER A 244 16.24 -12.06 13.75
C SER A 244 15.83 -12.12 12.29
N PHE A 245 15.65 -10.95 11.69
CA PHE A 245 15.44 -10.78 10.26
C PHE A 245 16.81 -10.84 9.55
N LYS A 246 16.83 -11.17 8.27
CA LYS A 246 18.03 -11.36 7.45
C LYS A 246 17.79 -10.77 6.07
N ASP A 247 18.86 -10.26 5.46
CA ASP A 247 18.89 -9.84 4.05
C ASP A 247 18.07 -10.79 3.14
N GLU A 248 17.14 -10.18 2.42
CA GLU A 248 16.19 -10.81 1.53
C GLU A 248 16.90 -11.49 0.37
N THR A 249 17.92 -10.83 -0.18
CA THR A 249 18.68 -11.26 -1.36
C THR A 249 19.48 -12.54 -1.07
N GLU A 250 20.28 -12.56 -0.02
CA GLU A 250 21.02 -13.73 0.46
C GLU A 250 20.08 -14.89 0.75
N THR A 251 18.94 -14.60 1.37
CA THR A 251 17.93 -15.61 1.73
C THR A 251 17.24 -16.20 0.50
N ILE A 252 16.79 -15.38 -0.44
CA ILE A 252 16.22 -15.81 -1.71
C ILE A 252 17.28 -16.64 -2.49
N ASN A 253 18.52 -16.15 -2.56
CA ASN A 253 19.63 -16.82 -3.23
C ASN A 253 19.96 -18.19 -2.61
N LYS A 254 19.83 -18.33 -1.28
CA LYS A 254 19.97 -19.58 -0.54
C LYS A 254 18.85 -20.56 -0.88
N TYR A 255 17.58 -20.14 -0.82
CA TYR A 255 16.45 -21.05 -1.04
C TYR A 255 16.19 -21.36 -2.52
N ALA A 256 16.55 -20.47 -3.45
CA ALA A 256 16.55 -20.78 -4.88
C ALA A 256 17.48 -21.96 -5.20
N LYS A 257 18.69 -21.99 -4.62
CA LYS A 257 19.62 -23.13 -4.73
C LYS A 257 19.04 -24.42 -4.11
N VAL A 258 18.19 -24.34 -3.09
CA VAL A 258 17.51 -25.50 -2.49
C VAL A 258 16.42 -26.04 -3.42
N LEU A 259 15.59 -25.17 -4.01
CA LEU A 259 14.55 -25.53 -4.98
C LEU A 259 15.15 -26.14 -6.26
N GLN A 260 16.21 -25.54 -6.79
CA GLN A 260 16.92 -26.05 -7.97
C GLN A 260 17.49 -27.46 -7.74
N LYS A 261 18.05 -27.73 -6.55
CA LYS A 261 18.49 -29.09 -6.15
C LYS A 261 17.33 -30.10 -6.03
N GLN A 262 16.10 -29.65 -5.83
CA GLN A 262 14.88 -30.48 -5.84
C GLN A 262 14.25 -30.62 -7.24
N GLY A 263 14.89 -30.08 -8.28
CA GLY A 263 14.38 -30.09 -9.65
C GLY A 263 13.14 -29.22 -9.84
N VAL A 264 13.04 -28.11 -9.09
CA VAL A 264 12.11 -27.00 -9.31
C VAL A 264 12.94 -25.86 -9.87
N LYS A 265 12.71 -25.47 -11.14
CA LYS A 265 13.51 -24.41 -11.78
C LYS A 265 12.75 -23.11 -11.96
N SER A 266 11.45 -23.18 -12.30
CA SER A 266 10.54 -22.05 -12.20
C SER A 266 10.37 -21.60 -10.75
N ILE A 267 10.82 -20.39 -10.42
CA ILE A 267 10.82 -19.87 -9.05
C ILE A 267 10.31 -18.41 -9.04
N VAL A 268 9.36 -18.12 -8.16
CA VAL A 268 8.87 -16.77 -7.85
C VAL A 268 9.31 -16.41 -6.43
N ALA A 269 9.74 -15.17 -6.20
CA ALA A 269 9.89 -14.64 -4.86
C ALA A 269 8.67 -13.79 -4.49
N LEU A 270 8.15 -14.00 -3.28
CA LEU A 270 7.15 -13.17 -2.62
C LEU A 270 7.94 -12.35 -1.58
N ILE A 271 8.02 -11.04 -1.78
CA ILE A 271 8.91 -10.15 -1.02
C ILE A 271 8.04 -9.07 -0.40
N HIS A 272 8.03 -8.97 0.92
CA HIS A 272 7.41 -7.82 1.58
C HIS A 272 8.40 -6.65 1.68
N GLU A 273 8.81 -6.14 0.52
CA GLU A 273 9.56 -4.90 0.32
C GLU A 273 9.27 -4.45 -1.12
N GLY A 274 9.30 -3.15 -1.38
CA GLY A 274 8.85 -2.55 -2.62
C GLY A 274 9.66 -1.33 -3.05
N GLY A 275 9.00 -0.46 -3.80
CA GLY A 275 9.64 0.65 -4.49
C GLY A 275 8.66 1.71 -4.94
N PHE A 276 9.22 2.78 -5.48
CA PHE A 276 8.54 4.02 -5.81
C PHE A 276 8.68 4.30 -7.32
N PRO A 277 7.64 4.07 -8.13
CA PRO A 277 7.61 4.46 -9.54
C PRO A 277 7.50 5.99 -9.67
N ALA A 278 7.86 6.53 -10.83
CA ALA A 278 7.80 7.98 -11.06
C ALA A 278 6.38 8.57 -11.14
N SER A 279 5.35 7.72 -11.17
CA SER A 279 3.93 8.11 -11.12
C SER A 279 3.13 7.12 -10.31
N THR A 280 2.15 7.61 -9.55
CA THR A 280 1.22 6.79 -8.75
C THR A 280 0.06 6.20 -9.55
N SER A 281 0.01 6.44 -10.87
CA SER A 281 -0.99 5.83 -11.75
C SER A 281 -0.73 4.32 -11.89
N TYR A 282 -1.76 3.49 -11.69
CA TYR A 282 -1.58 2.03 -11.57
C TYR A 282 -1.04 1.35 -12.84
N ASN A 283 -1.24 2.01 -13.98
CA ASN A 283 -0.86 1.60 -15.33
C ASN A 283 0.29 2.46 -15.89
N TYR A 284 1.09 3.10 -15.03
CA TYR A 284 2.30 3.79 -15.46
C TYR A 284 3.30 2.80 -16.07
N ASP A 285 3.80 3.12 -17.27
CA ASP A 285 4.81 2.34 -17.96
C ASP A 285 6.21 2.72 -17.44
N CYS A 286 6.70 1.97 -16.46
CA CYS A 286 8.05 2.08 -15.92
C CYS A 286 9.13 1.39 -16.79
N ASP A 287 8.78 0.76 -17.91
CA ASP A 287 9.76 0.21 -18.87
C ASP A 287 10.02 1.17 -20.04
N SER A 288 9.30 2.29 -20.10
CA SER A 288 9.46 3.33 -21.13
C SER A 288 10.71 4.18 -20.88
N PRO A 289 11.68 4.22 -21.83
CA PRO A 289 12.94 4.93 -21.62
C PRO A 289 12.77 6.44 -21.61
N GLY A 290 13.22 7.10 -20.53
CA GLY A 290 13.12 8.56 -20.39
C GLY A 290 13.25 9.05 -18.95
N ALA A 291 12.77 10.27 -18.71
CA ALA A 291 12.65 10.80 -17.36
C ALA A 291 11.50 10.10 -16.63
N GLY A 292 11.82 9.39 -15.55
CA GLY A 292 10.87 8.55 -14.80
C GLY A 292 10.93 7.05 -15.13
N ASP A 293 11.82 6.64 -16.03
CA ASP A 293 12.14 5.23 -16.33
C ASP A 293 12.48 4.44 -15.05
N GLY A 294 11.94 3.23 -14.97
CA GLY A 294 12.13 2.28 -13.88
C GLY A 294 11.29 2.54 -12.63
N VAL A 295 11.79 1.95 -11.55
CA VAL A 295 11.30 2.11 -10.18
C VAL A 295 12.50 2.46 -9.30
N SER A 296 12.27 3.13 -8.17
CA SER A 296 13.30 3.48 -7.18
C SER A 296 13.01 2.81 -5.82
N GLY A 297 13.93 2.88 -4.87
CA GLY A 297 13.78 2.25 -3.54
C GLY A 297 14.41 0.85 -3.44
N PRO A 298 14.33 0.20 -2.26
CA PRO A 298 15.15 -0.97 -1.92
C PRO A 298 14.95 -2.18 -2.84
N ILE A 299 13.73 -2.39 -3.37
CA ILE A 299 13.44 -3.48 -4.30
C ILE A 299 14.34 -3.46 -5.54
N VAL A 300 14.86 -2.30 -5.95
CA VAL A 300 15.75 -2.17 -7.11
C VAL A 300 17.04 -2.93 -6.89
N ASP A 301 17.66 -2.78 -5.72
CA ASP A 301 18.94 -3.41 -5.42
C ASP A 301 18.77 -4.87 -5.03
N ILE A 302 17.66 -5.23 -4.36
CA ILE A 302 17.25 -6.63 -4.20
C ILE A 302 17.09 -7.29 -5.58
N ALA A 303 16.31 -6.70 -6.48
CA ALA A 303 16.04 -7.24 -7.81
C ALA A 303 17.29 -7.28 -8.71
N LYS A 304 18.30 -6.43 -8.50
CA LYS A 304 19.59 -6.52 -9.21
C LYS A 304 20.53 -7.60 -8.67
N ASN A 305 20.39 -8.01 -7.40
CA ASN A 305 21.29 -8.97 -6.74
C ASN A 305 20.68 -10.37 -6.53
N VAL A 306 19.36 -10.52 -6.62
CA VAL A 306 18.69 -11.83 -6.62
C VAL A 306 19.10 -12.63 -7.87
N THR A 307 19.48 -13.89 -7.66
CA THR A 307 20.03 -14.82 -8.64
C THR A 307 19.21 -14.88 -9.94
N PRO A 308 19.85 -15.06 -11.12
CA PRO A 308 19.16 -15.39 -12.37
C PRO A 308 18.37 -16.71 -12.37
N GLN A 309 18.25 -17.41 -11.23
CA GLN A 309 17.40 -18.59 -11.04
C GLN A 309 15.99 -18.26 -10.50
N VAL A 310 15.67 -17.00 -10.23
CA VAL A 310 14.34 -16.53 -9.80
C VAL A 310 13.72 -15.71 -10.92
N ASP A 311 12.50 -16.03 -11.30
CA ASP A 311 11.89 -15.61 -12.57
C ASP A 311 11.02 -14.37 -12.52
N ALA A 312 10.32 -14.18 -11.41
CA ALA A 312 9.50 -13.02 -11.14
C ALA A 312 9.53 -12.71 -9.64
N LEU A 313 9.34 -11.44 -9.30
CA LEU A 313 9.23 -10.96 -7.93
C LEU A 313 7.83 -10.33 -7.76
N VAL A 314 7.05 -10.87 -6.82
CA VAL A 314 5.82 -10.23 -6.31
C VAL A 314 6.21 -9.50 -5.04
N THR A 315 5.81 -8.23 -4.94
CA THR A 315 6.35 -7.25 -3.99
C THR A 315 5.24 -6.53 -3.22
N GLY A 316 5.58 -5.78 -2.17
CA GLY A 316 4.60 -5.09 -1.31
C GLY A 316 5.19 -3.92 -0.53
N HIS A 317 4.73 -3.71 0.71
CA HIS A 317 5.21 -2.77 1.73
C HIS A 317 4.97 -1.28 1.39
N THR A 318 5.42 -0.84 0.22
CA THR A 318 5.40 0.58 -0.18
C THR A 318 4.04 1.09 -0.66
N HIS A 319 3.00 0.24 -0.70
CA HIS A 319 1.64 0.53 -1.20
C HIS A 319 1.55 1.08 -2.64
N ASN A 320 2.64 1.05 -3.41
CA ASN A 320 2.67 1.53 -4.79
C ASN A 320 2.20 0.47 -5.79
N ALA A 321 1.63 0.90 -6.92
CA ALA A 321 1.31 0.03 -8.04
C ALA A 321 2.38 0.14 -9.12
N TYR A 322 2.94 -0.98 -9.54
CA TYR A 322 3.87 -1.04 -10.67
C TYR A 322 3.99 -2.46 -11.25
N VAL A 323 4.34 -2.53 -12.54
CA VAL A 323 4.68 -3.75 -13.26
C VAL A 323 5.89 -3.41 -14.12
N CYS A 324 7.09 -3.66 -13.61
CA CYS A 324 8.35 -3.22 -14.22
C CYS A 324 9.27 -4.41 -14.52
N SER A 325 10.22 -4.17 -15.42
CA SER A 325 11.24 -5.12 -15.82
C SER A 325 12.62 -4.68 -15.31
N ILE A 326 13.07 -5.28 -14.22
CA ILE A 326 14.39 -5.00 -13.65
C ILE A 326 15.39 -6.05 -14.15
N ALA A 327 16.57 -5.60 -14.60
CA ALA A 327 17.64 -6.50 -15.03
C ALA A 327 18.20 -7.32 -13.85
N ASP A 328 18.26 -8.63 -14.01
CA ASP A 328 18.90 -9.55 -13.07
C ASP A 328 20.46 -9.43 -13.12
N PRO A 329 21.22 -10.10 -12.23
CA PRO A 329 22.69 -10.04 -12.25
C PRO A 329 23.36 -10.47 -13.56
N ALA A 330 22.64 -11.13 -14.47
CA ALA A 330 23.12 -11.52 -15.79
C ALA A 330 22.65 -10.55 -16.90
N GLY A 331 22.10 -9.40 -16.53
CA GLY A 331 21.60 -8.37 -17.44
C GLY A 331 20.29 -8.74 -18.14
N LYS A 332 19.53 -9.72 -17.65
CA LYS A 332 18.29 -10.18 -18.29
C LYS A 332 17.06 -9.56 -17.63
N PRO A 333 16.04 -9.15 -18.41
CA PRO A 333 14.80 -8.63 -17.85
C PRO A 333 14.10 -9.67 -16.96
N ARG A 334 13.64 -9.22 -15.79
CA ARG A 334 12.81 -9.96 -14.84
C ARG A 334 11.64 -9.08 -14.39
N MET A 335 10.46 -9.67 -14.40
CA MET A 335 9.23 -9.00 -13.98
C MET A 335 9.21 -8.78 -12.45
N VAL A 336 8.90 -7.56 -12.03
CA VAL A 336 8.79 -7.13 -10.63
C VAL A 336 7.49 -6.35 -10.47
N THR A 337 6.59 -6.80 -9.58
CA THR A 337 5.19 -6.37 -9.57
C THR A 337 4.67 -6.04 -8.18
N SER A 338 3.93 -4.95 -8.05
CA SER A 338 3.16 -4.57 -6.86
C SER A 338 1.77 -4.05 -7.26
N ALA A 339 0.75 -4.37 -6.47
CA ALA A 339 -0.67 -4.13 -6.73
C ALA A 339 -1.30 -3.06 -5.81
N ALA A 340 -0.56 -1.98 -5.54
CA ALA A 340 -0.95 -0.93 -4.57
C ALA A 340 -1.18 -1.49 -3.17
N SER A 341 -2.39 -1.37 -2.63
CA SER A 341 -2.80 -1.86 -1.30
C SER A 341 -4.33 -1.86 -1.15
N PHE A 342 -4.83 -2.40 -0.03
CA PHE A 342 -6.23 -2.43 0.40
C PHE A 342 -7.17 -3.16 -0.58
N GLY A 343 -6.63 -4.17 -1.28
CA GLY A 343 -7.38 -4.95 -2.27
C GLY A 343 -7.88 -4.14 -3.48
N ARG A 344 -7.35 -2.93 -3.71
CA ARG A 344 -7.76 -2.04 -4.83
C ARG A 344 -7.38 -2.59 -6.21
N LEU A 345 -6.28 -3.33 -6.28
CA LEU A 345 -5.78 -3.94 -7.51
C LEU A 345 -5.41 -5.41 -7.23
N TYR A 346 -5.27 -6.16 -8.31
CA TYR A 346 -4.46 -7.37 -8.36
C TYR A 346 -3.61 -7.35 -9.63
N THR A 347 -2.42 -7.93 -9.61
CA THR A 347 -1.60 -8.17 -10.80
C THR A 347 -1.99 -9.51 -11.44
N ASP A 348 -2.32 -9.49 -12.71
CA ASP A 348 -2.56 -10.67 -13.55
C ASP A 348 -1.32 -10.96 -14.39
N THR A 349 -0.55 -11.99 -14.02
CA THR A 349 0.70 -12.37 -14.68
C THR A 349 0.58 -13.72 -15.37
N THR A 350 0.85 -13.77 -16.68
CA THR A 350 1.00 -15.02 -17.44
C THR A 350 2.46 -15.47 -17.42
N LEU A 351 2.76 -16.53 -16.67
CA LEU A 351 4.07 -17.19 -16.64
C LEU A 351 4.14 -18.32 -17.68
N THR A 352 4.88 -18.13 -18.76
CA THR A 352 5.06 -19.15 -19.80
C THR A 352 6.10 -20.20 -19.37
N TYR A 353 5.64 -21.34 -18.87
CA TYR A 353 6.47 -22.47 -18.42
C TYR A 353 6.89 -23.36 -19.61
N ASP A 354 8.20 -23.56 -19.81
CA ASP A 354 8.72 -24.51 -20.80
C ASP A 354 8.85 -25.91 -20.17
N ARG A 355 7.95 -26.83 -20.57
CA ARG A 355 7.93 -28.22 -20.09
C ARG A 355 9.21 -29.01 -20.42
N ARG A 356 10.03 -28.56 -21.37
CA ARG A 356 11.31 -29.19 -21.72
C ARG A 356 12.43 -28.83 -20.73
N THR A 357 12.47 -27.59 -20.25
CA THR A 357 13.49 -27.13 -19.30
C THR A 357 13.03 -27.30 -17.85
N GLY A 358 11.72 -27.16 -17.60
CA GLY A 358 11.09 -27.05 -16.29
C GLY A 358 11.13 -25.63 -15.70
N ASP A 359 11.24 -24.63 -16.57
CA ASP A 359 11.68 -23.26 -16.27
C ASP A 359 10.82 -22.20 -16.97
N ILE A 360 10.82 -20.94 -16.52
CA ILE A 360 10.00 -19.86 -17.12
C ILE A 360 10.72 -19.18 -18.29
N ALA A 361 10.03 -19.06 -19.43
CA ALA A 361 10.47 -18.27 -20.56
C ALA A 361 10.19 -16.76 -20.31
N ARG A 362 11.02 -16.09 -19.49
CA ARG A 362 10.79 -14.69 -19.04
C ARG A 362 10.47 -13.70 -20.17
N THR A 363 11.08 -13.85 -21.34
CA THR A 363 10.83 -12.99 -22.52
C THR A 363 9.41 -13.12 -23.11
N ALA A 364 8.62 -14.08 -22.64
CA ALA A 364 7.21 -14.29 -23.01
C ALA A 364 6.24 -13.96 -21.85
N VAL A 365 6.76 -13.64 -20.65
CA VAL A 365 5.93 -13.26 -19.50
C VAL A 365 5.22 -11.96 -19.81
N LYS A 366 3.92 -11.93 -19.52
CA LYS A 366 3.08 -10.74 -19.60
C LYS A 366 2.48 -10.49 -18.24
N SER A 367 2.39 -9.23 -17.84
CA SER A 367 1.82 -8.85 -16.56
C SER A 367 1.07 -7.54 -16.71
N ALA A 368 -0.02 -7.36 -15.96
CA ALA A 368 -0.75 -6.11 -15.88
C ALA A 368 -1.48 -6.00 -14.53
N ASN A 369 -1.42 -4.82 -13.93
CA ASN A 369 -2.32 -4.49 -12.82
C ASN A 369 -3.76 -4.34 -13.32
N ARG A 370 -4.70 -4.92 -12.58
CA ARG A 370 -6.14 -4.94 -12.84
C ARG A 370 -6.85 -4.22 -11.70
N VAL A 371 -7.77 -3.32 -12.04
CA VAL A 371 -8.54 -2.59 -11.03
C VAL A 371 -9.66 -3.46 -10.49
N VAL A 372 -9.77 -3.55 -9.17
CA VAL A 372 -10.91 -4.17 -8.48
C VAL A 372 -12.04 -3.16 -8.44
N THR A 373 -12.69 -2.96 -9.59
CA THR A 373 -13.77 -1.98 -9.75
C THR A 373 -15.02 -2.37 -8.97
N ARG A 374 -15.77 -1.35 -8.51
CA ARG A 374 -17.00 -1.53 -7.69
C ARG A 374 -18.30 -1.61 -8.52
N ASP A 375 -18.18 -1.67 -9.85
CA ASP A 375 -19.30 -1.72 -10.82
C ASP A 375 -19.68 -3.17 -11.23
N VAL A 376 -18.97 -4.17 -10.71
CA VAL A 376 -19.32 -5.60 -10.84
C VAL A 376 -20.20 -6.08 -9.68
N PRO A 377 -20.95 -7.19 -9.81
CA PRO A 377 -21.69 -7.77 -8.69
C PRO A 377 -20.77 -8.15 -7.53
N LYS A 378 -21.21 -7.86 -6.30
CA LYS A 378 -20.58 -8.34 -5.06
C LYS A 378 -20.64 -9.87 -4.96
N ALA A 379 -19.57 -10.50 -4.48
CA ALA A 379 -19.55 -11.92 -4.14
C ALA A 379 -20.42 -12.22 -2.90
N PRO A 380 -21.53 -12.97 -3.02
CA PRO A 380 -22.50 -13.11 -1.92
C PRO A 380 -21.95 -13.78 -0.65
N ASP A 381 -21.00 -14.70 -0.81
CA ASP A 381 -20.34 -15.42 0.28
C ASP A 381 -19.31 -14.57 1.06
N MET A 382 -18.91 -13.44 0.48
CA MET A 382 -18.15 -12.38 1.16
C MET A 382 -19.09 -11.39 1.84
N THR A 383 -20.22 -11.05 1.21
CA THR A 383 -21.29 -10.25 1.85
C THR A 383 -21.78 -10.92 3.14
N GLU A 384 -21.98 -12.25 3.12
CA GLU A 384 -22.35 -13.04 4.30
C GLU A 384 -21.27 -13.00 5.39
N LEU A 385 -19.99 -13.12 5.02
CA LEU A 385 -18.85 -13.05 5.94
C LEU A 385 -18.77 -11.67 6.61
N ILE A 386 -18.83 -10.59 5.83
CA ILE A 386 -18.79 -9.21 6.34
C ILE A 386 -19.99 -8.97 7.27
N SER A 387 -21.20 -9.40 6.88
CA SER A 387 -22.41 -9.26 7.69
C SER A 387 -22.31 -9.99 9.04
N LYS A 388 -21.78 -11.23 9.06
CA LYS A 388 -21.49 -11.99 10.29
C LYS A 388 -20.58 -11.19 11.22
N TRP A 389 -19.43 -10.74 10.73
CA TRP A 389 -18.42 -10.09 11.57
C TRP A 389 -18.82 -8.67 12.00
N ASN A 390 -19.51 -7.90 11.14
CA ASN A 390 -20.11 -6.61 11.55
C ASN A 390 -21.18 -6.79 12.64
N THR A 391 -21.97 -7.87 12.59
CA THR A 391 -22.95 -8.17 13.65
C THR A 391 -22.28 -8.41 15.00
N LEU A 392 -21.11 -9.08 15.01
CA LEU A 392 -20.29 -9.29 16.21
C LEU A 392 -19.57 -8.02 16.66
N ALA A 393 -19.18 -7.14 15.72
CA ALA A 393 -18.45 -5.90 16.02
C ALA A 393 -19.37 -4.82 16.59
N ALA A 394 -20.65 -4.78 16.16
CA ALA A 394 -21.59 -3.71 16.48
C ALA A 394 -21.70 -3.32 17.97
N PRO A 395 -21.69 -4.23 18.97
CA PRO A 395 -21.73 -3.85 20.39
C PRO A 395 -20.52 -3.04 20.86
N ILE A 396 -19.35 -3.24 20.24
CA ILE A 396 -18.12 -2.51 20.55
C ILE A 396 -18.03 -1.26 19.67
N GLY A 397 -18.23 -1.42 18.35
CA GLY A 397 -18.18 -0.34 17.38
C GLY A 397 -19.18 0.79 17.67
N ASN A 398 -20.40 0.47 18.08
CA ASN A 398 -21.45 1.46 18.36
C ASN A 398 -21.34 2.12 19.76
N LYS A 399 -20.31 1.79 20.55
CA LYS A 399 -20.08 2.43 21.85
C LYS A 399 -19.84 3.94 21.63
N PRO A 400 -20.63 4.84 22.26
CA PRO A 400 -20.34 6.27 22.23
C PRO A 400 -19.01 6.57 22.91
N ILE A 401 -18.14 7.32 22.23
CA ILE A 401 -16.86 7.83 22.74
C ILE A 401 -16.80 9.36 22.79
N GLY A 402 -17.80 10.06 22.23
CA GLY A 402 -17.84 11.52 22.26
C GLY A 402 -19.10 12.12 21.63
N TYR A 403 -19.16 13.44 21.65
CA TYR A 403 -20.23 14.26 21.08
C TYR A 403 -19.65 15.46 20.33
N ILE A 404 -20.14 15.72 19.12
CA ILE A 404 -19.74 16.84 18.24
C ILE A 404 -20.94 17.71 17.87
N SER A 405 -20.72 19.01 17.66
CA SER A 405 -21.80 19.98 17.40
C SER A 405 -22.01 20.30 15.90
N GLY A 406 -21.28 19.61 15.03
CA GLY A 406 -21.23 19.81 13.58
C GLY A 406 -20.12 18.96 12.95
N ASP A 407 -20.09 18.85 11.63
CA ASP A 407 -19.08 18.07 10.91
C ASP A 407 -17.65 18.59 11.20
N ILE A 408 -16.73 17.68 11.53
CA ILE A 408 -15.32 17.98 11.76
C ILE A 408 -14.50 17.40 10.59
N GLY A 409 -14.17 18.28 9.64
CA GLY A 409 -13.47 17.93 8.40
C GLY A 409 -11.99 17.61 8.57
N ASN A 410 -11.49 16.65 7.79
CA ASN A 410 -10.08 16.25 7.70
C ASN A 410 -9.38 16.76 6.42
N THR A 411 -9.87 17.84 5.82
CA THR A 411 -9.30 18.40 4.58
C THR A 411 -8.85 19.85 4.77
N GLY A 412 -7.84 20.25 4.01
CA GLY A 412 -7.19 21.55 4.12
C GLY A 412 -5.66 21.42 4.16
N THR A 413 -4.98 22.54 4.40
CA THR A 413 -3.54 22.54 4.74
C THR A 413 -3.37 22.32 6.24
N GLU A 414 -4.16 23.06 7.01
CA GLU A 414 -4.59 22.72 8.37
C GLU A 414 -6.05 22.24 8.27
N SER A 415 -6.47 21.35 9.17
CA SER A 415 -7.81 20.76 9.15
C SER A 415 -8.41 20.71 10.57
N PRO A 416 -9.72 20.99 10.74
CA PRO A 416 -10.39 20.93 12.04
C PRO A 416 -10.20 19.62 12.80
N LEU A 417 -10.15 18.49 12.10
CA LEU A 417 -9.94 17.18 12.75
C LEU A 417 -8.47 16.95 13.13
N GLY A 418 -7.52 17.51 12.37
CA GLY A 418 -6.10 17.49 12.72
C GLY A 418 -5.80 18.24 14.00
N ASP A 419 -6.40 19.42 14.17
CA ASP A 419 -6.37 20.20 15.41
C ASP A 419 -6.87 19.39 16.60
N LEU A 420 -8.02 18.72 16.44
CA LEU A 420 -8.66 17.92 17.49
C LEU A 420 -7.81 16.70 17.90
N ILE A 421 -7.22 15.99 16.94
CA ILE A 421 -6.37 14.83 17.21
C ILE A 421 -5.06 15.27 17.87
N ALA A 422 -4.45 16.38 17.41
CA ALA A 422 -3.24 16.91 18.03
C ALA A 422 -3.51 17.41 19.46
N ASP A 423 -4.69 17.98 19.74
CA ASP A 423 -5.10 18.30 21.12
C ASP A 423 -5.29 17.05 21.99
N ALA A 424 -5.88 15.98 21.43
CA ALA A 424 -6.04 14.70 22.13
C ALA A 424 -4.69 14.06 22.46
N GLN A 425 -3.75 14.04 21.50
CA GLN A 425 -2.39 13.53 21.68
C GLN A 425 -1.59 14.37 22.69
N LEU A 426 -1.74 15.70 22.69
CA LEU A 426 -1.13 16.57 23.72
C LEU A 426 -1.71 16.31 25.10
N ALA A 427 -3.04 16.20 25.22
CA ALA A 427 -3.71 15.93 26.48
C ALA A 427 -3.31 14.58 27.07
N HIS A 428 -3.17 13.55 26.23
CA HIS A 428 -2.68 12.23 26.61
C HIS A 428 -1.19 12.25 26.98
N GLY A 429 -0.35 12.93 26.20
CA GLY A 429 1.05 13.14 26.53
C GLY A 429 1.24 13.76 27.92
N LYS A 430 0.42 14.76 28.27
CA LYS A 430 0.39 15.37 29.62
C LYS A 430 -0.06 14.44 30.75
N GLN A 431 -0.71 13.32 30.46
CA GLN A 431 -0.98 12.28 31.47
C GLN A 431 0.23 11.39 31.73
N LEU A 432 1.06 11.13 30.71
CA LEU A 432 2.29 10.35 30.80
C LEU A 432 3.44 11.18 31.38
N ASP A 433 3.55 12.43 30.94
CA ASP A 433 4.59 13.39 31.30
C ASP A 433 3.98 14.81 31.32
N PRO A 434 3.72 15.40 32.51
CA PRO A 434 3.12 16.73 32.64
C PRO A 434 3.88 17.86 31.93
N GLU A 435 5.17 17.66 31.66
CA GLU A 435 6.02 18.64 30.95
C GLU A 435 5.86 18.57 29.41
N THR A 436 4.97 17.73 28.88
CA THR A 436 4.69 17.67 27.42
C THR A 436 4.21 19.02 26.88
N ASP A 437 4.99 19.61 25.98
CA ASP A 437 4.79 20.97 25.46
C ASP A 437 3.72 21.06 24.37
N LEU A 438 3.80 20.16 23.38
CA LEU A 438 3.03 20.21 22.14
C LEU A 438 2.89 18.81 21.51
N ALA A 439 1.96 18.66 20.56
CA ALA A 439 1.84 17.47 19.73
C ALA A 439 1.81 17.79 18.23
N LEU A 440 2.26 16.85 17.41
CA LEU A 440 2.28 16.93 15.94
C LEU A 440 1.65 15.68 15.33
N MET A 441 0.69 15.87 14.42
CA MET A 441 -0.02 14.81 13.72
C MET A 441 0.13 14.97 12.20
N ASN A 442 0.54 13.91 11.49
CA ASN A 442 0.63 13.96 10.02
C ASN A 442 -0.75 13.85 9.38
N PRO A 443 -1.01 14.59 8.28
CA PRO A 443 -2.31 14.54 7.60
C PRO A 443 -2.59 13.15 6.99
N GLY A 444 -1.55 12.38 6.70
CA GLY A 444 -1.67 10.97 6.27
C GLY A 444 -2.28 10.06 7.33
N GLY A 445 -2.16 10.38 8.62
CA GLY A 445 -2.74 9.62 9.72
C GLY A 445 -4.26 9.77 9.87
N ILE A 446 -4.88 10.79 9.27
CA ILE A 446 -6.29 11.17 9.51
C ILE A 446 -7.18 10.70 8.36
N ARG A 447 -7.80 9.53 8.51
CA ARG A 447 -8.34 8.76 7.37
C ARG A 447 -9.76 9.11 6.95
N ALA A 448 -10.56 9.68 7.85
CA ALA A 448 -11.93 10.12 7.59
C ALA A 448 -12.25 11.41 8.38
N PRO A 449 -13.26 12.19 7.97
CA PRO A 449 -13.87 13.22 8.82
C PRO A 449 -14.80 12.59 9.87
N LEU A 450 -15.13 13.34 10.93
CA LEU A 450 -16.27 13.04 11.78
C LEU A 450 -17.50 13.79 11.27
N THR A 451 -18.63 13.11 11.17
CA THR A 451 -19.89 13.65 10.61
C THR A 451 -20.93 13.78 11.69
N TYR A 452 -21.66 14.89 11.71
CA TYR A 452 -22.72 15.14 12.69
C TYR A 452 -23.96 14.29 12.44
N ALA A 453 -24.30 14.00 11.18
CA ALA A 453 -25.42 13.11 10.88
C ALA A 453 -25.09 11.67 11.32
N ALA A 454 -26.03 11.04 12.05
CA ALA A 454 -25.90 9.66 12.49
C ALA A 454 -25.67 8.69 11.32
N LYS A 455 -24.78 7.71 11.52
CA LYS A 455 -24.52 6.60 10.59
C LYS A 455 -25.36 5.37 10.92
N ALA A 456 -25.74 5.17 12.18
CA ALA A 456 -26.66 4.12 12.62
C ALA A 456 -27.67 4.64 13.68
N ALA A 457 -27.76 3.97 14.84
CA ALA A 457 -28.79 4.21 15.86
C ALA A 457 -28.32 5.10 17.03
N GLU A 458 -27.08 5.59 16.99
CA GLU A 458 -26.44 6.43 18.01
C GLU A 458 -27.07 7.82 18.17
N GLY A 459 -27.65 8.36 17.07
CA GLY A 459 -28.24 9.70 17.03
C GLY A 459 -27.24 10.79 16.62
N ASP A 460 -27.78 11.90 16.10
CA ASP A 460 -26.95 12.97 15.54
C ASP A 460 -25.99 13.56 16.58
N GLY A 461 -24.77 13.84 16.14
CA GLY A 461 -23.67 14.38 16.92
C GLY A 461 -22.96 13.36 17.81
N VAL A 462 -23.39 12.10 17.89
CA VAL A 462 -22.69 11.07 18.68
C VAL A 462 -21.55 10.49 17.87
N VAL A 463 -20.33 10.52 18.43
CA VAL A 463 -19.16 9.84 17.87
C VAL A 463 -19.04 8.47 18.51
N THR A 464 -18.99 7.44 17.67
CA THR A 464 -18.85 6.03 18.09
C THR A 464 -17.41 5.53 17.99
N TYR A 465 -17.08 4.45 18.71
CA TYR A 465 -15.76 3.82 18.65
C TYR A 465 -15.36 3.42 17.21
N ALA A 466 -16.31 2.93 16.41
CA ALA A 466 -16.08 2.60 15.01
C ALA A 466 -15.72 3.82 14.15
N GLU A 467 -16.29 4.99 14.44
CA GLU A 467 -15.93 6.22 13.75
C GLU A 467 -14.56 6.73 14.19
N GLY A 468 -14.25 6.69 15.48
CA GLY A 468 -12.90 6.97 15.98
C GLY A 468 -11.86 6.08 15.30
N PHE A 469 -12.09 4.76 15.24
CA PHE A 469 -11.22 3.82 14.54
C PHE A 469 -11.10 4.15 13.05
N THR A 470 -12.21 4.54 12.40
CA THR A 470 -12.18 4.95 10.99
C THR A 470 -11.37 6.25 10.77
N VAL A 471 -11.22 7.10 11.78
CA VAL A 471 -10.36 8.29 11.75
C VAL A 471 -8.88 7.93 11.95
N GLN A 472 -8.56 7.08 12.93
CA GLN A 472 -7.19 6.60 13.26
C GLN A 472 -7.14 5.05 13.30
N PRO A 473 -6.99 4.38 12.13
CA PRO A 473 -7.08 2.91 12.04
C PRO A 473 -5.73 2.18 12.17
N PHE A 474 -4.62 2.91 12.32
CA PHE A 474 -3.27 2.33 12.24
C PHE A 474 -2.75 1.76 13.56
N ALA A 475 -3.49 1.94 14.66
CA ALA A 475 -3.06 1.56 16.02
C ALA A 475 -1.65 2.08 16.37
N ASN A 476 -1.34 3.33 16.00
CA ASN A 476 -0.06 3.93 16.38
C ASN A 476 -0.07 4.16 17.89
N THR A 477 1.10 4.12 18.52
CA THR A 477 1.24 4.64 19.89
C THR A 477 1.53 6.14 19.87
N VAL A 478 1.13 6.86 20.92
CA VAL A 478 1.50 8.26 21.11
C VAL A 478 2.82 8.30 21.88
N ASN A 479 3.92 8.57 21.17
CA ASN A 479 5.27 8.64 21.74
C ASN A 479 5.63 10.06 22.16
N LEU A 480 6.39 10.18 23.25
CA LEU A 480 6.96 11.44 23.73
C LEU A 480 8.48 11.44 23.55
N GLN A 481 8.99 12.44 22.84
CA GLN A 481 10.42 12.59 22.56
C GLN A 481 10.88 14.04 22.81
N ASP A 482 12.14 14.19 23.20
CA ASP A 482 12.80 15.48 23.43
C ASP A 482 13.45 15.98 22.14
N PHE A 483 13.16 17.24 21.79
CA PHE A 483 13.77 17.94 20.66
C PHE A 483 14.27 19.31 21.08
N THR A 484 15.42 19.73 20.56
CA THR A 484 15.81 21.15 20.63
C THR A 484 14.86 22.00 19.79
N GLY A 485 14.69 23.28 20.13
CA GLY A 485 13.91 24.21 19.31
C GLY A 485 14.45 24.31 17.86
N ALA A 486 15.76 24.15 17.67
CA ALA A 486 16.37 24.05 16.34
C ALA A 486 15.87 22.81 15.56
N GLN A 487 15.75 21.65 16.20
CA GLN A 487 15.15 20.45 15.61
C GLN A 487 13.65 20.66 15.32
N LEU A 488 12.89 21.25 16.24
CA LEU A 488 11.46 21.53 16.01
C LEU A 488 11.23 22.46 14.81
N ILE A 489 12.05 23.51 14.66
CA ILE A 489 12.04 24.39 13.48
C ILE A 489 12.39 23.62 12.20
N GLN A 490 13.32 22.66 12.28
CA GLN A 490 13.72 21.83 11.15
C GLN A 490 12.61 20.83 10.75
N VAL A 491 11.92 20.20 11.70
CA VAL A 491 10.74 19.35 11.45
C VAL A 491 9.65 20.13 10.70
N LEU A 492 9.34 21.35 11.13
CA LEU A 492 8.35 22.19 10.42
C LEU A 492 8.81 22.51 8.98
N LYS A 493 10.12 22.66 8.72
CA LYS A 493 10.66 22.85 7.36
C LYS A 493 10.61 21.56 6.52
N GLU A 494 10.77 20.39 7.12
CA GLU A 494 10.71 19.09 6.45
C GLU A 494 9.33 18.80 5.85
N GLN A 495 8.25 19.38 6.39
CA GLN A 495 6.89 19.21 5.85
C GLN A 495 6.69 19.82 4.43
N VAL A 496 7.61 20.68 3.98
CA VAL A 496 7.55 21.45 2.72
C VAL A 496 8.86 21.41 1.92
N SER A 497 9.83 20.60 2.33
CA SER A 497 11.16 20.50 1.71
C SER A 497 11.59 19.03 1.59
N GLY A 498 12.76 18.78 0.99
CA GLY A 498 13.25 17.42 0.77
C GLY A 498 12.22 16.56 0.00
N PRO A 499 11.89 15.35 0.49
CA PRO A 499 10.84 14.50 -0.09
C PRO A 499 9.48 15.19 -0.24
N ASN A 500 9.14 16.10 0.68
CA ASN A 500 7.83 16.77 0.75
C ASN A 500 7.77 18.08 -0.05
N ALA A 501 8.82 18.45 -0.79
CA ALA A 501 8.86 19.68 -1.58
C ALA A 501 7.79 19.70 -2.70
N ALA A 502 7.57 18.55 -3.34
CA ALA A 502 6.59 18.38 -4.43
C ALA A 502 5.16 18.15 -3.91
N ALA A 503 5.01 17.44 -2.80
CA ALA A 503 3.72 17.13 -2.17
C ALA A 503 3.80 17.37 -0.65
N PRO A 504 3.56 18.61 -0.19
CA PRO A 504 3.64 18.98 1.22
C PRO A 504 2.83 18.09 2.18
N LYS A 505 3.44 17.76 3.31
CA LYS A 505 2.88 16.94 4.40
C LYS A 505 2.64 17.78 5.65
N VAL A 506 1.93 18.90 5.49
CA VAL A 506 1.81 19.92 6.55
C VAL A 506 1.27 19.30 7.84
N LEU A 507 2.08 19.34 8.89
CA LEU A 507 1.75 18.76 10.18
C LEU A 507 0.62 19.57 10.82
N GLN A 508 -0.37 18.84 11.32
CA GLN A 508 -1.42 19.37 12.16
C GLN A 508 -0.84 19.54 13.56
N VAL A 509 -1.07 20.69 14.19
CA VAL A 509 -0.36 21.10 15.41
C VAL A 509 -1.32 21.21 16.58
N SER A 510 -0.89 20.82 17.77
CA SER A 510 -1.70 21.00 18.98
C SER A 510 -1.92 22.47 19.33
N SER A 511 -2.94 22.74 20.13
CA SER A 511 -3.15 24.04 20.75
C SER A 511 -1.89 24.53 21.45
N GLY A 512 -1.63 25.82 21.33
CA GLY A 512 -0.40 26.47 21.79
C GLY A 512 0.64 26.71 20.70
N LEU A 513 0.81 25.79 19.72
CA LEU A 513 1.76 25.99 18.61
C LEU A 513 1.08 26.72 17.44
N THR A 514 1.65 27.85 17.01
CA THR A 514 1.21 28.58 15.81
C THR A 514 2.39 29.04 14.95
N TYR A 515 2.18 29.18 13.64
CA TYR A 515 3.18 29.69 12.69
C TYR A 515 2.55 30.16 11.37
N THR A 516 3.35 30.79 10.51
CA THR A 516 2.96 31.20 9.15
C THR A 516 3.62 30.31 8.10
N LEU A 517 2.80 29.79 7.18
CA LEU A 517 3.21 29.06 6.00
C LEU A 517 2.97 29.91 4.74
N ASP A 518 4.05 30.36 4.13
CA ASP A 518 4.08 31.24 2.97
C ASP A 518 4.25 30.44 1.67
N LEU A 519 3.12 30.15 1.01
CA LEU A 519 3.10 29.35 -0.21
C LEU A 519 3.61 30.11 -1.45
N THR A 520 3.92 31.41 -1.35
CA THR A 520 4.60 32.16 -2.41
C THR A 520 6.08 31.79 -2.55
N LYS A 521 6.65 31.15 -1.52
CA LYS A 521 8.04 30.69 -1.47
C LYS A 521 8.18 29.22 -1.86
N SER A 522 9.41 28.73 -1.94
CA SER A 522 9.77 27.36 -2.28
C SER A 522 10.51 26.64 -1.16
N GLY A 523 10.37 25.32 -1.09
CA GLY A 523 11.08 24.48 -0.12
C GLY A 523 10.88 24.92 1.33
N ALA A 524 11.96 24.87 2.12
CA ALA A 524 11.97 25.20 3.53
C ALA A 524 11.60 26.66 3.84
N ASP A 525 11.84 27.59 2.90
CA ASP A 525 11.57 29.02 3.08
C ASP A 525 10.06 29.33 3.17
N ARG A 526 9.21 28.38 2.79
CA ARG A 526 7.76 28.44 3.03
C ARG A 526 7.43 28.54 4.52
N VAL A 527 8.27 28.04 5.43
CA VAL A 527 8.06 28.23 6.87
C VAL A 527 8.70 29.56 7.30
N VAL A 528 7.87 30.51 7.72
CA VAL A 528 8.36 31.80 8.24
C VAL A 528 8.83 31.58 9.68
N THR A 529 10.11 31.26 9.88
CA THR A 529 10.69 30.89 11.18
C THR A 529 10.36 31.85 12.31
N ASP A 530 10.44 33.15 12.03
CA ASP A 530 10.27 34.22 13.03
C ASP A 530 8.81 34.36 13.50
N SER A 531 7.87 33.68 12.82
CA SER A 531 6.45 33.60 13.20
C SER A 531 6.12 32.41 14.12
N ILE A 532 7.02 31.44 14.30
CA ILE A 532 6.76 30.24 15.09
C ILE A 532 6.62 30.63 16.56
N ARG A 533 5.48 30.30 17.17
CA ARG A 533 5.17 30.56 18.58
C ARG A 533 4.66 29.32 19.26
N LEU A 534 5.14 29.05 20.48
CA LEU A 534 4.55 28.09 21.41
C LEU A 534 3.99 28.87 22.61
N ASN A 535 2.71 28.70 22.89
CA ASN A 535 1.96 29.42 23.93
C ASN A 535 2.16 30.95 23.87
N GLY A 536 2.23 31.49 22.64
CA GLY A 536 2.46 32.92 22.36
C GLY A 536 3.92 33.38 22.47
N SER A 537 4.84 32.56 22.97
CA SER A 537 6.28 32.85 23.06
C SER A 537 7.02 32.33 21.83
N ALA A 538 8.11 33.00 21.42
CA ALA A 538 8.97 32.47 20.35
C ALA A 538 9.63 31.15 20.79
N VAL A 539 9.71 30.19 19.88
CA VAL A 539 10.50 28.96 20.10
C VAL A 539 11.98 29.34 20.17
N ASP A 540 12.63 29.04 21.31
CA ASP A 540 14.06 29.24 21.50
C ASP A 540 14.81 28.07 20.85
N PRO A 541 15.67 28.30 19.84
CA PRO A 541 16.41 27.23 19.18
C PRO A 541 17.30 26.39 20.12
N ALA A 542 17.70 26.94 21.26
CA ALA A 542 18.57 26.28 22.24
C ALA A 542 17.81 25.58 23.40
N ALA A 543 16.51 25.85 23.56
CA ALA A 543 15.69 25.16 24.55
C ALA A 543 15.32 23.74 24.07
N THR A 544 15.02 22.84 25.02
CA THR A 544 14.44 21.52 24.76
C THR A 544 12.94 21.59 24.94
N TYR A 545 12.21 20.89 24.08
CA TYR A 545 10.76 20.75 24.09
C TYR A 545 10.37 19.27 24.10
N ARG A 546 9.35 18.93 24.89
CA ARG A 546 8.80 17.58 25.03
C ARG A 546 7.63 17.42 24.06
N VAL A 547 7.82 16.66 22.98
CA VAL A 547 6.87 16.62 21.85
C VAL A 547 6.17 15.26 21.78
N ALA A 548 4.84 15.28 21.72
CA ALA A 548 4.02 14.11 21.43
C ALA A 548 3.84 13.92 19.91
N THR A 549 4.06 12.69 19.42
CA THR A 549 3.78 12.32 18.02
C THR A 549 3.22 10.90 17.97
N ASN A 550 2.60 10.52 16.85
CA ASN A 550 2.32 9.09 16.61
C ASN A 550 3.63 8.33 16.32
N SER A 551 3.68 7.04 16.63
CA SER A 551 4.89 6.20 16.51
C SER A 551 5.50 6.19 15.11
N PHE A 552 4.69 6.26 14.05
CA PHE A 552 5.17 6.39 12.67
C PHE A 552 5.96 7.70 12.45
N LEU A 553 5.49 8.82 12.99
CA LEU A 553 6.24 10.09 12.98
C LEU A 553 7.46 10.05 13.91
N ALA A 554 7.36 9.43 15.09
CA ALA A 554 8.47 9.28 16.04
C ALA A 554 9.67 8.49 15.47
N GLY A 555 9.41 7.58 14.51
CA GLY A 555 10.44 6.88 13.71
C GLY A 555 10.97 7.69 12.51
N GLY A 556 10.46 8.89 12.26
CA GLY A 556 10.83 9.75 11.12
C GLY A 556 10.08 9.49 9.81
N GLY A 557 8.91 8.83 9.89
CA GLY A 557 8.01 8.58 8.76
C GLY A 557 7.51 9.85 8.04
N ASP A 558 6.81 9.69 6.91
CA ASP A 558 6.33 10.78 6.02
C ASP A 558 7.42 11.80 5.59
N GLY A 559 8.71 11.43 5.67
CA GLY A 559 9.83 12.28 5.27
C GLY A 559 10.27 13.29 6.33
N PHE A 560 10.12 12.96 7.62
CA PHE A 560 10.53 13.78 8.77
C PHE A 560 11.76 13.18 9.50
N PRO A 561 12.94 13.07 8.86
CA PRO A 561 14.12 12.43 9.45
C PRO A 561 14.62 13.11 10.73
N THR A 562 14.22 14.35 11.02
CA THR A 562 14.55 15.00 12.30
C THR A 562 13.70 14.46 13.46
N LEU A 563 12.46 14.00 13.23
CA LEU A 563 11.65 13.36 14.28
C LEU A 563 12.26 12.02 14.72
N GLY A 564 12.79 11.22 13.79
CA GLY A 564 13.54 9.99 14.08
C GLY A 564 14.86 10.18 14.86
N GLN A 565 15.19 11.42 15.26
CA GLN A 565 16.36 11.76 16.10
C GLN A 565 15.97 12.22 17.51
N GLY A 566 14.70 12.07 17.90
CA GLY A 566 14.19 12.43 19.22
C GLY A 566 14.88 11.66 20.35
N ALA A 567 15.16 12.34 21.46
CA ALA A 567 15.77 11.74 22.64
C ALA A 567 14.71 11.38 23.71
N ASN A 568 15.09 10.58 24.71
CA ASN A 568 14.25 10.26 25.88
C ASN A 568 12.85 9.72 25.51
N ASP A 569 12.77 8.83 24.52
CA ASP A 569 11.54 8.24 24.02
C ASP A 569 10.71 7.55 25.14
N VAL A 570 9.43 7.89 25.21
CA VAL A 570 8.42 7.24 26.06
C VAL A 570 7.24 6.85 25.19
N VAL A 571 7.04 5.54 25.06
CA VAL A 571 5.91 4.94 24.33
C VAL A 571 4.64 5.03 25.17
N GLY A 572 3.64 5.77 24.69
CA GLY A 572 2.31 5.85 25.31
C GLY A 572 1.36 4.73 24.88
N SER A 573 0.08 4.87 25.23
CA SER A 573 -0.97 4.04 24.64
C SER A 573 -1.21 4.36 23.16
N ASP A 574 -2.00 3.49 22.54
CA ASP A 574 -2.65 3.64 21.24
C ASP A 574 -3.31 5.03 21.04
N ASP A 575 -3.28 5.52 19.80
CA ASP A 575 -3.64 6.88 19.41
C ASP A 575 -5.14 7.09 19.21
N LEU A 576 -5.88 6.03 18.88
CA LEU A 576 -7.34 6.00 19.00
C LEU A 576 -7.77 6.07 20.47
N THR A 577 -7.08 5.37 21.37
CA THR A 577 -7.36 5.40 22.81
C THR A 577 -7.16 6.80 23.38
N ALA A 578 -6.13 7.53 22.93
CA ALA A 578 -5.94 8.94 23.28
C ALA A 578 -7.11 9.82 22.79
N LEU A 579 -7.59 9.60 21.56
CA LEU A 579 -8.77 10.30 21.02
C LEU A 579 -10.05 9.96 21.80
N GLU A 580 -10.33 8.69 22.09
CA GLU A 580 -11.48 8.25 22.89
C GLU A 580 -11.48 8.91 24.26
N GLN A 581 -10.34 8.90 24.96
CA GLN A 581 -10.22 9.53 26.28
C GLN A 581 -10.47 11.04 26.20
N TYR A 582 -9.88 11.72 25.22
CA TYR A 582 -10.06 13.15 25.04
C TYR A 582 -11.52 13.52 24.74
N LEU A 583 -12.16 12.81 23.80
CA LEU A 583 -13.57 13.01 23.45
C LEU A 583 -14.48 12.72 24.65
N THR A 584 -14.26 11.63 25.38
CA THR A 584 -15.04 11.24 26.56
C THR A 584 -14.89 12.26 27.70
N ALA A 585 -13.70 12.83 27.90
CA ALA A 585 -13.44 13.81 28.95
C ALA A 585 -13.94 15.22 28.63
N ASN A 586 -13.98 15.62 27.35
CA ASN A 586 -14.23 16.99 26.93
C ASN A 586 -15.58 17.21 26.21
N SER A 587 -16.39 16.16 26.02
CA SER A 587 -17.69 16.27 25.35
C SER A 587 -18.83 15.58 26.11
N SER A 588 -20.05 16.09 25.93
CA SER A 588 -21.30 15.44 26.35
C SER A 588 -22.45 15.86 25.44
N ALA A 589 -23.59 15.18 25.52
CA ALA A 589 -24.79 15.54 24.75
C ALA A 589 -25.26 16.99 24.96
N THR A 590 -24.92 17.61 26.10
CA THR A 590 -25.26 19.01 26.42
C THR A 590 -24.08 19.98 26.24
N ASN A 591 -22.86 19.47 26.06
CA ASN A 591 -21.66 20.24 25.77
C ASN A 591 -20.81 19.50 24.71
N PRO A 592 -21.28 19.42 23.46
CA PRO A 592 -20.55 18.76 22.38
C PRO A 592 -19.35 19.58 21.92
N ILE A 593 -18.33 18.91 21.39
CA ILE A 593 -17.15 19.57 20.79
C ILE A 593 -17.58 20.25 19.49
N ALA A 594 -17.36 21.57 19.43
CA ALA A 594 -17.51 22.31 18.17
C ALA A 594 -16.34 22.00 17.24
N PRO A 595 -16.54 21.99 15.90
CA PRO A 595 -15.45 21.86 14.94
C PRO A 595 -14.35 22.92 15.21
N PRO A 596 -13.08 22.53 15.39
CA PRO A 596 -11.99 23.48 15.52
C PRO A 596 -11.87 24.39 14.29
N LYS A 597 -11.29 25.57 14.47
CA LYS A 597 -11.27 26.59 13.41
C LYS A 597 -10.24 26.34 12.32
N ALA A 598 -9.20 25.54 12.59
CA ALA A 598 -8.00 25.46 11.77
C ALA A 598 -7.40 26.86 11.53
N ASP A 599 -7.05 27.55 12.63
CA ASP A 599 -6.46 28.90 12.67
C ASP A 599 -5.09 28.98 13.36
N ARG A 600 -4.41 27.84 13.55
CA ARG A 600 -3.06 27.73 14.14
C ARG A 600 -1.95 28.00 13.10
N ILE A 601 -2.22 27.72 11.82
CA ILE A 601 -1.30 27.86 10.69
C ILE A 601 -1.79 28.95 9.74
N THR A 602 -1.19 30.13 9.83
CA THR A 602 -1.52 31.25 8.93
C THR A 602 -0.97 30.99 7.53
N ILE A 603 -1.86 30.82 6.53
CA ILE A 603 -1.45 30.57 5.14
C ILE A 603 -1.37 31.88 4.34
N VAL A 604 -0.19 32.20 3.79
CA VAL A 604 -0.02 33.24 2.75
C VAL A 604 -0.01 32.57 1.37
N LYS A 605 -0.67 33.18 0.38
CA LYS A 605 -0.87 32.66 -0.98
C LYS A 605 -0.64 33.75 -2.03
#